data_AF-A0A6I2GSU6-F1
#
_entry.id   AF-A0A6I2GSU6-F1
#
_cell.length_a   1.000
_cell.length_b   1.000
_cell.length_c   1.000
_cell.angle_alpha   90.00
_cell.angle_beta   90.00
_cell.angle_gamma   90.00
#
_symmetry.space_group_name_H-M   'P 1'
#
loop_
_entity.id
_entity.type
_entity.pdbx_description
1 polymer ?
#
loop_
_entity_poly.entity_id
_entity_poly.type
_entity_poly.pdbx_seq_one_letter_code
_entity_poly.pdbx_strand_id
1 'polypeptide(L)'
;MSTGTPPVRRGARTLPPEAERLARTEPNTAIVQLPEAPPSSARLCFTAGPRAGEELQLPELDEVVVGRAVDNPVAIPDSSVSRKHALLRRVGGGWAVSDLGSGNGTLVNGEPVEEERPLASGDTLTLGDSELRFEDGGQATTLMTLPARLPVPAPVTVHAVPMADAGGGPARPGPRVRSARASRAAAASAPEAQALRKKRLMIAGGAFAVLMLLLIGLKAKLDADARHAQESARVAAAQRARLGALFQESKNLVREGKWAEAKARLDTLAAARPDYPGVQDYLERAAKEVPNQAHLEEARGALAKSALGPAAMALAQVTPDTTQYDAVRALRAQLLTLSGQRVLEAKRLLDARELDAAKAVTADVLVAFPDQRDAKLLDEQAAQAIRLRDAPPPSAQGAAPRPWEPAVARFIDGDLTGAAALANACVGRAPRCKALLGQMSEFGGLYRKLEDLDAKGLARLLALDREITDGRASKMARTAGTRAASIFYKSASAAKASGQWGKAGEYARRTLQADPGHAGASNLLTELRTRAKDLYLSAYSLKDTSPDEALPRFREVMQMTAPGDETYEKAKGWVDKLSR
;
A
#
# COMPACT_ATOMS: atom_id res chain seq x y z
N MET A 1 -69.64 11.80 3.29
CA MET A 1 -69.42 12.02 4.73
C MET A 1 -68.17 12.89 4.86
N SER A 2 -68.35 14.22 4.99
CA SER A 2 -68.40 14.95 6.28
C SER A 2 -67.02 15.14 6.90
N THR A 3 -66.38 16.31 6.74
CA THR A 3 -66.38 17.48 7.68
C THR A 3 -65.66 17.19 9.02
N GLY A 4 -64.68 17.99 9.48
CA GLY A 4 -64.10 19.23 8.93
C GLY A 4 -63.03 19.85 9.86
N THR A 5 -62.55 21.05 9.50
CA THR A 5 -61.58 21.93 10.21
C THR A 5 -62.31 22.94 11.16
N PRO A 6 -61.68 23.91 11.90
CA PRO A 6 -60.28 24.10 12.35
C PRO A 6 -60.08 24.44 13.90
N PRO A 7 -59.63 25.63 14.43
CA PRO A 7 -58.25 25.85 14.98
C PRO A 7 -58.06 26.60 16.36
N VAL A 8 -56.77 26.92 16.68
CA VAL A 8 -56.16 27.99 17.55
C VAL A 8 -56.15 27.91 19.10
N ARG A 9 -54.94 27.97 19.72
CA ARG A 9 -54.40 29.04 20.65
C ARG A 9 -53.14 28.56 21.39
N ARG A 10 -52.00 29.27 21.30
CA ARG A 10 -51.51 30.39 22.15
C ARG A 10 -51.36 30.05 23.65
N GLY A 11 -50.12 30.07 24.14
CA GLY A 11 -49.78 30.11 25.57
C GLY A 11 -48.29 30.38 25.79
N ALA A 12 -47.94 31.58 26.29
CA ALA A 12 -46.60 31.93 26.73
C ALA A 12 -46.58 32.00 28.27
N ARG A 13 -45.46 31.60 28.90
CA ARG A 13 -45.30 31.57 30.36
C ARG A 13 -43.80 31.65 30.70
N THR A 14 -43.18 32.82 30.75
CA THR A 14 -43.10 33.72 31.94
C THR A 14 -42.75 32.99 33.24
N LEU A 15 -41.55 33.27 33.75
CA LEU A 15 -41.09 32.89 35.09
C LEU A 15 -41.59 33.92 36.13
N PRO A 16 -41.82 33.54 37.40
CA PRO A 16 -42.25 34.45 38.45
C PRO A 16 -41.07 35.23 39.09
N PRO A 17 -41.25 36.51 39.48
CA PRO A 17 -40.28 37.28 40.26
C PRO A 17 -40.74 37.57 41.71
N GLU A 18 -39.83 37.44 42.68
CA GLU A 18 -39.88 37.95 44.07
C GLU A 18 -38.52 37.59 44.73
N ALA A 19 -37.89 38.35 45.64
CA ALA A 19 -38.08 39.74 46.01
C ALA A 19 -36.77 40.38 46.55
N GLU A 20 -36.73 41.71 46.47
CA GLU A 20 -36.18 42.68 47.43
C GLU A 20 -36.04 42.23 48.92
N ARG A 21 -35.25 42.86 49.81
CA ARG A 21 -34.36 44.06 49.78
C ARG A 21 -33.61 44.16 51.13
N LEU A 22 -32.33 44.55 51.13
CA LEU A 22 -31.63 45.13 52.30
C LEU A 22 -30.47 46.04 51.81
N ALA A 23 -30.06 47.05 52.57
CA ALA A 23 -29.19 48.13 52.08
C ALA A 23 -28.34 48.82 53.16
N ARG A 24 -27.28 49.53 52.70
CA ARG A 24 -26.25 50.27 53.49
C ARG A 24 -25.26 49.32 54.19
N THR A 25 -23.99 49.65 54.43
CA THR A 25 -23.29 50.97 54.45
C THR A 25 -21.93 50.98 53.74
N GLU A 26 -21.58 52.11 53.13
CA GLU A 26 -20.24 52.48 52.65
C GLU A 26 -19.33 53.00 53.78
N PRO A 27 -18.01 52.69 53.75
CA PRO A 27 -16.98 53.44 54.46
C PRO A 27 -15.95 54.08 53.49
N ASN A 28 -16.16 55.35 53.14
CA ASN A 28 -15.21 56.15 52.35
C ASN A 28 -13.85 56.25 53.07
N THR A 29 -12.76 55.89 52.38
CA THR A 29 -11.37 56.11 52.83
C THR A 29 -10.57 56.71 51.67
N ALA A 30 -9.87 57.83 51.91
CA ALA A 30 -9.28 58.64 50.85
C ALA A 30 -8.08 57.98 50.14
N ILE A 31 -8.07 58.08 48.81
CA ILE A 31 -6.94 57.66 47.97
C ILE A 31 -5.91 58.80 47.93
N VAL A 32 -4.65 58.49 48.26
CA VAL A 32 -3.51 59.37 47.98
C VAL A 32 -3.02 59.07 46.57
N GLN A 33 -3.27 59.97 45.61
CA GLN A 33 -2.80 59.81 44.24
C GLN A 33 -1.28 60.03 44.17
N LEU A 34 -0.56 58.97 43.78
CA LEU A 34 0.76 59.10 43.14
C LEU A 34 0.57 59.48 41.66
N PRO A 35 1.54 60.15 41.01
CA PRO A 35 1.39 60.62 39.64
C PRO A 35 1.19 59.44 38.67
N GLU A 36 0.16 59.57 37.85
CA GLU A 36 -0.29 58.57 36.89
C GLU A 36 0.72 58.43 35.74
N ALA A 37 1.19 57.21 35.48
CA ALA A 37 2.06 56.92 34.35
C ALA A 37 1.22 56.88 33.06
N PRO A 38 1.73 57.39 31.91
CA PRO A 38 0.97 57.40 30.66
C PRO A 38 0.57 55.98 30.21
N PRO A 39 -0.56 55.83 29.49
CA PRO A 39 -1.09 54.53 29.08
C PRO A 39 -0.08 53.77 28.22
N SER A 40 0.10 52.48 28.51
CA SER A 40 1.11 51.66 27.85
C SER A 40 0.68 51.26 26.43
N SER A 41 1.48 51.66 25.45
CA SER A 41 1.37 51.27 24.04
C SER A 41 1.67 49.78 23.74
N ALA A 42 1.66 48.92 24.76
CA ALA A 42 2.07 47.52 24.68
C ALA A 42 1.10 46.66 23.85
N ARG A 43 1.64 45.90 22.89
CA ARG A 43 0.91 44.98 22.01
C ARG A 43 1.60 43.62 21.92
N LEU A 44 0.82 42.63 21.50
CA LEU A 44 1.27 41.29 21.13
C LEU A 44 1.03 41.10 19.63
N CYS A 45 2.11 40.93 18.88
CA CYS A 45 2.07 40.64 17.44
C CYS A 45 2.25 39.12 17.26
N PHE A 46 1.23 38.42 16.78
CA PHE A 46 1.23 36.95 16.69
C PHE A 46 2.11 36.49 15.52
N THR A 47 3.27 35.90 15.81
CA THR A 47 4.23 35.43 14.80
C THR A 47 3.99 33.99 14.36
N ALA A 48 3.38 33.15 15.21
CA ALA A 48 2.94 31.80 14.87
C ALA A 48 1.72 31.33 15.69
N GLY A 49 1.07 30.26 15.23
CA GLY A 49 -0.16 29.72 15.82
C GLY A 49 -1.43 30.11 15.05
N PRO A 50 -2.63 29.82 15.57
CA PRO A 50 -3.90 30.00 14.85
C PRO A 50 -4.32 31.47 14.66
N ARG A 51 -3.60 32.42 15.26
CA ARG A 51 -3.79 33.88 15.13
C ARG A 51 -2.63 34.58 14.40
N ALA A 52 -1.75 33.82 13.73
CA ALA A 52 -0.54 34.37 13.11
C ALA A 52 -0.86 35.48 12.09
N GLY A 53 -0.16 36.62 12.22
CA GLY A 53 -0.42 37.83 11.43
C GLY A 53 -1.41 38.81 12.07
N GLU A 54 -2.05 38.46 13.20
CA GLU A 54 -2.81 39.42 14.01
C GLU A 54 -1.90 40.25 14.92
N GLU A 55 -2.32 41.48 15.20
CA GLU A 55 -1.78 42.30 16.30
C GLU A 55 -2.89 42.59 17.32
N LEU A 56 -2.57 42.47 18.60
CA LEU A 56 -3.50 42.71 19.70
C LEU A 56 -2.90 43.69 20.70
N GLN A 57 -3.52 44.86 20.85
CA GLN A 57 -3.20 45.79 21.94
C GLN A 57 -3.51 45.10 23.29
N LEU A 58 -2.59 45.19 24.26
CA LEU A 58 -2.89 44.75 25.62
C LEU A 58 -3.96 45.67 26.23
N PRO A 59 -4.95 45.12 26.96
CA PRO A 59 -5.94 45.93 27.65
C PRO A 59 -5.28 46.71 28.81
N GLU A 60 -5.91 47.81 29.21
CA GLU A 60 -5.47 48.67 30.32
C GLU A 60 -5.75 48.01 31.69
N LEU A 61 -5.02 46.93 31.97
CA LEU A 61 -5.08 46.13 33.20
C LEU A 61 -3.65 45.86 33.71
N ASP A 62 -3.44 45.95 35.02
CA ASP A 62 -2.14 45.59 35.63
C ASP A 62 -1.83 44.08 35.56
N GLU A 63 -2.85 43.25 35.32
CA GLU A 63 -2.75 41.81 35.15
C GLU A 63 -3.57 41.33 33.94
N VAL A 64 -2.90 40.70 32.98
CA VAL A 64 -3.48 40.22 31.72
C VAL A 64 -3.20 38.72 31.58
N VAL A 65 -4.24 37.89 31.75
CA VAL A 65 -4.14 36.44 31.56
C VAL A 65 -4.16 36.09 30.07
N VAL A 66 -3.21 35.27 29.65
CA VAL A 66 -3.08 34.70 28.31
C VAL A 66 -3.40 33.21 28.37
N GLY A 67 -4.25 32.70 27.48
CA GLY A 67 -4.60 31.28 27.48
C GLY A 67 -5.66 30.86 26.47
N ARG A 68 -5.98 29.55 26.46
CA ARG A 68 -6.89 28.95 25.49
C ARG A 68 -8.38 29.19 25.75
N ALA A 69 -8.74 29.47 26.99
CA ALA A 69 -10.13 29.71 27.34
C ALA A 69 -10.59 31.08 26.80
N VAL A 70 -11.83 31.15 26.31
CA VAL A 70 -12.38 32.34 25.62
C VAL A 70 -12.74 33.49 26.57
N ASP A 71 -12.70 33.24 27.88
CA ASP A 71 -12.85 34.21 28.97
C ASP A 71 -11.53 34.91 29.36
N ASN A 72 -10.39 34.55 28.76
CA ASN A 72 -9.14 35.26 28.98
C ASN A 72 -9.10 36.60 28.23
N PRO A 73 -8.54 37.67 28.82
CA PRO A 73 -8.25 38.92 28.12
C PRO A 73 -7.42 38.75 26.83
N VAL A 74 -6.51 37.77 26.80
CA VAL A 74 -5.84 37.32 25.56
C VAL A 74 -6.16 35.84 25.31
N ALA A 75 -7.26 35.60 24.59
CA ALA A 75 -7.66 34.27 24.14
C ALA A 75 -6.84 33.81 22.91
N ILE A 76 -6.31 32.59 22.98
CA ILE A 76 -5.54 31.95 21.90
C ILE A 76 -6.17 30.57 21.59
N PRO A 77 -6.87 30.39 20.45
CA PRO A 77 -7.65 29.17 20.15
C PRO A 77 -6.78 27.98 19.68
N ASP A 78 -5.66 27.74 20.37
CA ASP A 78 -4.65 26.72 20.10
C ASP A 78 -4.78 25.58 21.10
N SER A 79 -4.98 24.33 20.66
CA SER A 79 -5.21 23.17 21.53
C SER A 79 -4.06 22.84 22.49
N SER A 80 -2.83 23.25 22.17
CA SER A 80 -1.64 23.08 23.01
C SER A 80 -1.55 24.08 24.17
N VAL A 81 -2.34 25.16 24.13
CA VAL A 81 -2.30 26.23 25.14
C VAL A 81 -3.18 25.83 26.34
N SER A 82 -2.66 25.96 27.56
CA SER A 82 -3.45 25.76 28.78
C SER A 82 -4.62 26.74 28.87
N ARG A 83 -5.71 26.35 29.54
CA ARG A 83 -6.93 27.18 29.68
C ARG A 83 -6.60 28.57 30.21
N LYS A 84 -5.75 28.66 31.22
CA LYS A 84 -4.95 29.84 31.58
C LYS A 84 -3.49 29.37 31.48
N HIS A 85 -2.62 30.10 30.78
CA HIS A 85 -1.29 29.62 30.41
C HIS A 85 -0.19 30.49 31.02
N ALA A 86 -0.26 31.79 30.77
CA ALA A 86 0.67 32.77 31.31
C ALA A 86 -0.10 33.98 31.87
N LEU A 87 0.54 34.69 32.78
CA LEU A 87 0.13 36.00 33.27
C LEU A 87 1.16 37.02 32.80
N LEU A 88 0.70 38.07 32.13
CA LEU A 88 1.47 39.28 31.92
C LEU A 88 1.09 40.27 33.04
N ARG A 89 2.06 40.70 33.84
CA ARG A 89 1.86 41.65 34.93
C ARG A 89 2.62 42.95 34.65
N ARG A 90 2.03 44.09 34.99
CA ARG A 90 2.70 45.38 34.92
C ARG A 90 3.53 45.62 36.20
N VAL A 91 4.85 45.79 36.05
CA VAL A 91 5.81 45.88 37.16
C VAL A 91 6.79 47.03 36.90
N GLY A 92 6.86 47.99 37.84
CA GLY A 92 7.81 49.10 37.77
C GLY A 92 7.65 50.05 36.57
N GLY A 93 6.50 50.00 35.88
CA GLY A 93 6.22 50.75 34.65
C GLY A 93 6.40 49.94 33.36
N GLY A 94 7.15 48.84 33.41
CA GLY A 94 7.27 47.85 32.32
C GLY A 94 6.37 46.63 32.53
N TRP A 95 6.61 45.57 31.76
CA TRP A 95 5.87 44.32 31.82
C TRP A 95 6.77 43.14 32.23
N ALA A 96 6.19 42.14 32.87
CA ALA A 96 6.81 40.86 33.19
C ALA A 96 5.83 39.71 32.87
N VAL A 97 6.37 38.50 32.67
CA VAL A 97 5.59 37.28 32.45
C VAL A 97 5.87 36.24 33.52
N SER A 98 4.82 35.52 33.95
CA SER A 98 4.94 34.31 34.77
C SER A 98 4.06 33.19 34.20
N ASP A 99 4.59 31.97 34.15
CA ASP A 99 3.79 30.79 33.81
C ASP A 99 2.74 30.49 34.90
N LEU A 100 1.57 29.97 34.52
CA LEU A 100 0.46 29.67 35.43
C LEU A 100 0.28 28.15 35.70
N GLY A 101 1.34 27.36 35.61
CA GLY A 101 1.27 25.90 35.65
C GLY A 101 0.76 25.33 34.34
N SER A 102 1.29 25.83 33.23
CA SER A 102 0.89 25.41 31.89
C SER A 102 1.46 24.03 31.51
N GLY A 103 0.77 23.31 30.64
CA GLY A 103 1.16 21.94 30.28
C GLY A 103 2.39 21.85 29.37
N ASN A 104 2.76 22.94 28.68
CA ASN A 104 3.89 22.98 27.75
C ASN A 104 4.99 23.97 28.19
N GLY A 105 4.77 24.72 29.27
CA GLY A 105 5.63 25.82 29.70
C GLY A 105 5.52 27.08 28.84
N THR A 106 5.61 28.23 29.48
CA THR A 106 5.88 29.53 28.85
C THR A 106 7.38 29.66 28.58
N LEU A 107 7.75 30.02 27.35
CA LEU A 107 9.13 30.31 26.98
C LEU A 107 9.27 31.81 26.61
N VAL A 108 10.38 32.44 27.03
CA VAL A 108 10.83 33.75 26.54
C VAL A 108 12.13 33.57 25.78
N ASN A 109 12.16 33.96 24.51
CA ASN A 109 13.31 33.81 23.60
C ASN A 109 13.89 32.37 23.54
N GLY A 110 13.06 31.35 23.79
CA GLY A 110 13.45 29.94 23.81
C GLY A 110 13.94 29.40 25.16
N GLU A 111 13.85 30.18 26.24
CA GLU A 111 14.18 29.78 27.62
C GLU A 111 12.90 29.69 28.49
N PRO A 112 12.75 28.68 29.36
CA PRO A 112 11.57 28.54 30.21
C PRO A 112 11.45 29.66 31.26
N VAL A 113 10.20 29.99 31.60
CA VAL A 113 9.85 30.95 32.65
C VAL A 113 9.57 30.19 33.95
N GLU A 114 10.62 29.99 34.77
CA GLU A 114 10.55 29.31 36.07
C GLU A 114 10.03 30.23 37.19
N GLU A 115 10.34 31.52 37.13
CA GLU A 115 9.84 32.60 37.99
C GLU A 115 9.41 33.80 37.14
N GLU A 116 8.85 34.86 37.75
CA GLU A 116 8.42 36.08 37.06
C GLU A 116 9.59 36.77 36.32
N ARG A 117 9.53 36.79 34.99
CA ARG A 117 10.59 37.27 34.09
C ARG A 117 10.19 38.60 33.43
N PRO A 118 10.96 39.70 33.60
CA PRO A 118 10.73 40.95 32.87
C PRO A 118 10.78 40.76 31.35
N LEU A 119 9.94 41.49 30.62
CA LEU A 119 9.91 41.51 29.15
C LEU A 119 10.51 42.81 28.60
N ALA A 120 11.28 42.70 27.52
CA ALA A 120 11.75 43.81 26.72
C ALA A 120 10.95 43.92 25.41
N SER A 121 10.77 45.15 24.93
CA SER A 121 10.14 45.41 23.62
C SER A 121 10.95 44.73 22.51
N GLY A 122 10.33 43.81 21.78
CA GLY A 122 10.95 42.94 20.78
C GLY A 122 11.06 41.46 21.20
N ASP A 123 10.87 41.11 22.47
CA ASP A 123 10.97 39.72 22.96
C ASP A 123 9.93 38.78 22.34
N THR A 124 10.33 37.53 22.11
CA THR A 124 9.45 36.45 21.65
C THR A 124 8.94 35.62 22.83
N LEU A 125 7.63 35.61 23.02
CA LEU A 125 6.88 34.70 23.89
C LEU A 125 6.44 33.46 23.09
N THR A 126 6.67 32.27 23.61
CA THR A 126 6.13 31.02 23.05
C THR A 126 5.24 30.34 24.08
N LEU A 127 4.00 30.04 23.68
CA LEU A 127 2.96 29.44 24.51
C LEU A 127 2.42 28.22 23.75
N GLY A 128 2.91 27.02 24.07
CA GLY A 128 2.60 25.81 23.30
C GLY A 128 3.00 25.97 21.82
N ASP A 129 2.04 25.83 20.91
CA ASP A 129 2.20 25.98 19.45
C ASP A 129 2.02 27.43 18.94
N SER A 130 1.73 28.38 19.82
CA SER A 130 1.61 29.79 19.48
C SER A 130 2.88 30.57 19.84
N GLU A 131 3.21 31.57 19.02
CA GLU A 131 4.36 32.46 19.20
C GLU A 131 3.92 33.91 19.02
N LEU A 132 4.37 34.80 19.89
CA LEU A 132 3.99 36.21 19.94
C LEU A 132 5.22 37.07 20.17
N ARG A 133 5.40 38.13 19.40
CA ARG A 133 6.33 39.21 19.73
C ARG A 133 5.64 40.20 20.67
N PHE A 134 6.22 40.45 21.83
CA PHE A 134 5.84 41.54 22.70
C PHE A 134 6.50 42.84 22.22
N GLU A 135 5.72 43.89 22.01
CA GLU A 135 6.24 45.21 21.62
C GLU A 135 5.58 46.30 22.48
N ASP A 136 6.39 47.16 23.10
CA ASP A 136 5.93 48.39 23.75
C ASP A 136 6.71 49.60 23.20
N GLY A 137 5.98 50.66 22.85
CA GLY A 137 6.55 51.98 22.54
C GLY A 137 6.85 52.82 23.79
N GLY A 138 6.44 52.36 24.97
CA GLY A 138 6.59 53.00 26.28
C GLY A 138 7.98 52.88 26.90
N GLN A 139 8.99 53.47 26.27
CA GLN A 139 10.40 53.55 26.69
C GLN A 139 11.24 52.26 26.52
N ALA A 140 12.55 52.47 26.33
CA ALA A 140 13.56 51.42 26.33
C ALA A 140 14.01 51.07 27.76
N THR A 141 14.27 49.78 27.99
CA THR A 141 14.61 49.21 29.30
C THR A 141 15.80 49.91 29.98
N THR A 142 15.54 50.64 31.05
CA THR A 142 16.59 51.06 32.01
C THR A 142 16.74 49.97 33.09
N LEU A 143 17.98 49.57 33.35
CA LEU A 143 18.31 48.47 34.25
C LEU A 143 17.82 48.71 35.70
N MET A 144 17.01 47.79 36.22
CA MET A 144 16.82 47.63 37.66
C MET A 144 17.05 46.18 38.10
N THR A 145 18.21 45.93 38.69
CA THR A 145 18.49 44.71 39.45
C THR A 145 17.77 44.80 40.80
N LEU A 146 16.83 43.89 41.07
CA LEU A 146 16.17 43.80 42.37
C LEU A 146 17.15 43.35 43.47
N PRO A 147 17.13 43.95 44.67
CA PRO A 147 17.85 43.41 45.82
C PRO A 147 17.15 42.15 46.34
N ALA A 148 17.92 41.14 46.75
CA ALA A 148 17.38 39.86 47.23
C ALA A 148 16.44 40.03 48.43
N ARG A 149 15.25 39.40 48.36
CA ARG A 149 14.30 39.34 49.48
C ARG A 149 14.73 38.31 50.53
N LEU A 150 14.32 38.57 51.77
CA LEU A 150 14.56 37.67 52.92
C LEU A 150 13.69 36.40 52.83
N PRO A 151 14.15 35.26 53.38
CA PRO A 151 13.39 34.01 53.35
C PRO A 151 12.17 34.06 54.27
N VAL A 152 11.06 33.48 53.79
CA VAL A 152 9.83 33.19 54.54
C VAL A 152 9.69 31.65 54.59
N PRO A 153 9.31 31.04 55.73
CA PRO A 153 9.37 29.58 55.88
C PRO A 153 8.35 28.82 55.03
N ALA A 154 8.70 27.58 54.71
CA ALA A 154 7.89 26.66 53.90
C ALA A 154 6.59 26.21 54.61
N PRO A 155 5.54 25.83 53.85
CA PRO A 155 4.29 25.31 54.40
C PRO A 155 4.46 23.90 55.00
N VAL A 156 3.55 23.55 55.92
CA VAL A 156 3.56 22.29 56.68
C VAL A 156 3.09 21.11 55.80
N THR A 157 3.89 20.04 55.74
CA THR A 157 3.49 18.75 55.16
C THR A 157 2.88 17.82 56.21
N VAL A 158 1.85 17.06 55.81
CA VAL A 158 1.11 16.13 56.68
C VAL A 158 1.80 14.74 56.69
N HIS A 159 1.70 14.02 57.82
CA HIS A 159 2.40 12.75 58.07
C HIS A 159 2.02 11.57 57.15
N ALA A 160 3.01 10.74 56.82
CA ALA A 160 2.87 9.29 56.61
C ALA A 160 4.14 8.52 57.06
N VAL A 161 3.92 7.44 57.81
CA VAL A 161 4.81 6.61 58.66
C VAL A 161 5.87 5.74 57.91
N PRO A 162 6.97 5.24 58.54
CA PRO A 162 8.18 4.73 57.83
C PRO A 162 8.59 3.25 58.08
N MET A 163 9.65 2.80 57.37
CA MET A 163 10.66 1.75 57.70
C MET A 163 11.99 2.20 57.04
N ALA A 164 13.21 2.19 57.63
CA ALA A 164 14.03 1.09 58.20
C ALA A 164 14.52 0.06 57.14
N ASP A 165 15.80 -0.33 57.02
CA ASP A 165 17.13 0.21 57.42
C ASP A 165 18.21 -0.54 56.53
N ALA A 166 19.56 -0.43 56.54
CA ALA A 166 20.60 0.24 57.34
C ALA A 166 21.94 0.34 56.51
N GLY A 167 22.99 1.04 56.99
CA GLY A 167 24.36 0.95 56.40
C GLY A 167 25.41 1.96 56.91
N GLY A 168 26.56 1.50 57.40
CA GLY A 168 27.56 2.32 58.13
C GLY A 168 28.55 3.17 57.30
N GLY A 169 29.19 4.16 57.95
CA GLY A 169 30.23 5.07 57.41
C GLY A 169 31.69 4.58 57.61
N PRO A 170 32.71 5.40 57.97
CA PRO A 170 32.67 6.79 58.51
C PRO A 170 33.82 7.77 58.08
N ALA A 171 33.85 8.97 58.72
CA ALA A 171 34.99 9.92 58.91
C ALA A 171 35.56 10.69 57.67
N ARG A 172 35.59 12.05 57.61
CA ARG A 172 36.21 13.14 58.45
C ARG A 172 37.71 13.39 58.16
N PRO A 173 38.29 14.60 58.42
CA PRO A 173 37.72 15.81 59.04
C PRO A 173 37.91 17.13 58.24
N GLY A 174 37.47 18.26 58.82
CA GLY A 174 37.93 19.61 58.50
C GLY A 174 37.99 20.50 59.77
N PRO A 175 38.70 21.65 59.77
CA PRO A 175 38.80 22.55 60.92
C PRO A 175 37.77 23.71 60.90
N ARG A 176 37.75 24.53 61.97
CA ARG A 176 36.68 25.49 62.30
C ARG A 176 37.17 26.94 62.46
N VAL A 177 36.31 27.88 62.03
CA VAL A 177 35.81 29.06 62.77
C VAL A 177 36.71 29.69 63.84
N ARG A 178 36.99 31.01 63.71
CA ARG A 178 36.69 31.98 64.80
C ARG A 178 36.70 33.45 64.39
N SER A 179 35.96 34.24 65.17
CA SER A 179 35.74 35.69 65.06
C SER A 179 36.52 36.49 66.10
N ALA A 180 36.76 37.77 65.82
CA ALA A 180 37.17 38.80 66.79
C ALA A 180 36.64 40.19 66.38
N ARG A 181 36.52 41.13 67.33
CA ARG A 181 35.89 42.47 67.16
C ARG A 181 36.54 43.49 68.12
N ALA A 182 36.56 44.77 67.73
CA ALA A 182 37.04 45.95 68.50
C ALA A 182 38.59 46.02 68.68
N SER A 183 39.24 47.15 69.01
CA SER A 183 38.79 48.47 69.55
C SER A 183 39.64 49.66 69.02
N ARG A 184 39.36 50.91 69.45
CA ARG A 184 40.07 52.17 69.10
C ARG A 184 41.09 52.64 70.15
N ALA A 185 42.24 53.21 69.72
CA ALA A 185 43.07 54.30 70.31
C ALA A 185 44.24 54.59 69.32
N ALA A 186 44.78 55.77 68.99
CA ALA A 186 45.18 56.99 69.75
C ALA A 186 46.44 56.79 70.63
N ALA A 187 47.52 57.59 70.57
CA ALA A 187 47.97 58.68 69.67
C ALA A 187 49.49 58.99 69.86
N ALA A 188 50.07 59.95 69.09
CA ALA A 188 51.44 60.54 69.22
C ALA A 188 52.65 59.60 68.92
N SER A 189 53.87 60.06 68.55
CA SER A 189 54.42 61.37 68.09
C SER A 189 55.69 61.16 67.21
N ALA A 190 56.12 62.19 66.47
CA ALA A 190 57.39 62.23 65.69
C ALA A 190 58.55 62.89 66.54
N PRO A 191 59.83 63.03 66.09
CA PRO A 191 60.25 63.61 64.80
C PRO A 191 61.48 62.98 64.07
N GLU A 192 61.78 63.60 62.92
CA GLU A 192 62.94 63.60 62.02
C GLU A 192 64.25 62.84 62.32
N ALA A 193 64.80 62.23 61.26
CA ALA A 193 66.24 62.30 60.91
C ALA A 193 66.40 62.27 59.38
N GLN A 194 67.28 63.10 58.81
CA GLN A 194 67.34 63.34 57.36
C GLN A 194 68.43 62.54 56.61
N ALA A 195 68.08 62.14 55.38
CA ALA A 195 68.95 61.92 54.21
C ALA A 195 70.30 61.16 54.34
N LEU A 196 70.33 59.91 53.84
CA LEU A 196 71.58 59.31 53.32
C LEU A 196 71.46 58.83 51.84
N ARG A 197 71.89 59.73 50.96
CA ARG A 197 72.33 59.57 49.54
C ARG A 197 72.12 58.23 48.80
N LYS A 198 71.38 58.32 47.68
CA LYS A 198 71.73 57.79 46.34
C LYS A 198 72.69 56.57 46.25
N LYS A 199 72.18 55.33 46.42
CA LYS A 199 72.70 54.16 45.65
C LYS A 199 71.78 52.91 45.56
N ARG A 200 70.44 53.06 45.58
CA ARG A 200 69.49 51.93 45.39
C ARG A 200 68.46 52.09 44.25
N LEU A 201 68.58 53.14 43.43
CA LEU A 201 67.59 53.46 42.39
C LEU A 201 67.47 52.38 41.29
N MET A 202 68.56 51.66 40.97
CA MET A 202 68.53 50.57 39.97
C MET A 202 67.76 49.31 40.44
N ILE A 203 67.84 48.96 41.74
CA ILE A 203 67.15 47.77 42.27
C ILE A 203 65.66 48.06 42.46
N ALA A 204 65.32 49.28 42.92
CA ALA A 204 63.92 49.72 42.99
C ALA A 204 63.29 49.82 41.58
N GLY A 205 64.01 50.38 40.60
CA GLY A 205 63.56 50.43 39.21
C GLY A 205 63.41 49.04 38.58
N GLY A 206 64.36 48.13 38.80
CA GLY A 206 64.29 46.75 38.34
C GLY A 206 63.12 45.97 38.96
N ALA A 207 62.94 46.06 40.27
CA ALA A 207 61.81 45.42 40.96
C ALA A 207 60.46 45.98 40.51
N PHE A 208 60.36 47.30 40.30
CA PHE A 208 59.15 47.95 39.78
C PHE A 208 58.88 47.55 38.32
N ALA A 209 59.92 47.45 37.47
CA ALA A 209 59.78 46.98 36.09
C ALA A 209 59.36 45.51 36.01
N VAL A 210 59.93 44.64 36.85
CA VAL A 210 59.50 43.23 36.98
C VAL A 210 58.06 43.16 37.47
N LEU A 211 57.68 43.92 38.50
CA LEU A 211 56.30 43.99 38.98
C LEU A 211 55.34 44.52 37.90
N MET A 212 55.73 45.52 37.12
CA MET A 212 54.94 46.02 35.99
C MET A 212 54.78 44.95 34.90
N LEU A 213 55.84 44.23 34.53
CA LEU A 213 55.74 43.12 33.58
C LEU A 213 54.84 41.99 34.11
N LEU A 214 54.87 41.72 35.42
CA LEU A 214 54.00 40.75 36.08
C LEU A 214 52.52 41.22 36.08
N LEU A 215 52.26 42.50 36.32
CA LEU A 215 50.92 43.11 36.26
C LEU A 215 50.40 43.20 34.82
N ILE A 216 51.26 43.48 33.84
CA ILE A 216 50.94 43.47 32.40
C ILE A 216 50.62 42.04 31.96
N GLY A 217 51.42 41.05 32.37
CA GLY A 217 51.15 39.63 32.09
C GLY A 217 49.87 39.12 32.76
N LEU A 218 49.62 39.51 34.01
CA LEU A 218 48.37 39.20 34.71
C LEU A 218 47.16 39.84 34.04
N LYS A 219 47.26 41.12 33.63
CA LYS A 219 46.20 41.78 32.86
C LYS A 219 45.99 41.12 31.50
N ALA A 220 47.05 40.83 30.75
CA ALA A 220 46.94 40.17 29.45
C ALA A 220 46.30 38.77 29.58
N LYS A 221 46.55 38.05 30.67
CA LYS A 221 45.85 36.81 30.99
C LYS A 221 44.37 37.05 31.30
N LEU A 222 44.03 38.00 32.19
CA LEU A 222 42.63 38.33 32.50
C LEU A 222 41.86 38.80 31.26
N ASP A 223 42.48 39.59 30.39
CA ASP A 223 41.92 40.05 29.11
C ASP A 223 41.74 38.87 28.11
N ALA A 224 42.53 37.80 28.22
CA ALA A 224 42.38 36.58 27.41
C ALA A 224 41.32 35.62 27.98
N ASP A 225 41.34 35.38 29.29
CA ASP A 225 40.33 34.59 30.01
C ASP A 225 38.92 35.20 29.79
N ALA A 226 38.82 36.55 29.83
CA ALA A 226 37.59 37.27 29.52
C ALA A 226 37.12 37.12 28.05
N ARG A 227 38.05 37.08 27.08
CA ARG A 227 37.71 36.81 25.67
C ARG A 227 37.21 35.39 25.49
N HIS A 228 37.86 34.40 26.10
CA HIS A 228 37.40 33.01 26.04
C HIS A 228 36.04 32.84 26.73
N ALA A 229 35.77 33.54 27.83
CA ALA A 229 34.45 33.58 28.45
C ALA A 229 33.38 34.22 27.54
N GLN A 230 33.70 35.34 26.88
CA GLN A 230 32.79 35.99 25.94
C GLN A 230 32.52 35.15 24.68
N GLU A 231 33.54 34.46 24.16
CA GLU A 231 33.45 33.61 22.97
C GLU A 231 32.67 32.32 23.25
N SER A 232 32.95 31.64 24.36
CA SER A 232 32.16 30.47 24.80
C SER A 232 30.71 30.83 25.11
N ALA A 233 30.45 32.00 25.71
CA ALA A 233 29.09 32.52 25.89
C ALA A 233 28.38 32.78 24.55
N ARG A 234 29.07 33.36 23.55
CA ARG A 234 28.55 33.55 22.19
C ARG A 234 28.24 32.23 21.48
N VAL A 235 29.14 31.24 21.57
CA VAL A 235 28.91 29.90 20.99
C VAL A 235 27.71 29.22 21.66
N ALA A 236 27.61 29.28 22.99
CA ALA A 236 26.48 28.73 23.72
C ALA A 236 25.16 29.44 23.39
N ALA A 237 25.16 30.77 23.19
CA ALA A 237 23.98 31.51 22.73
C ALA A 237 23.58 31.13 21.29
N ALA A 238 24.53 31.03 20.36
CA ALA A 238 24.27 30.57 19.00
C ALA A 238 23.74 29.12 18.94
N GLN A 239 24.26 28.25 19.82
CA GLN A 239 23.75 26.88 19.96
C GLN A 239 22.32 26.86 20.52
N ARG A 240 22.01 27.65 21.56
CA ARG A 240 20.62 27.80 22.07
C ARG A 240 19.67 28.26 20.96
N ALA A 241 20.03 29.32 20.24
CA ALA A 241 19.22 29.86 19.13
C ALA A 241 18.99 28.83 18.02
N ARG A 242 20.02 28.05 17.64
CA ARG A 242 19.90 26.97 16.65
C ARG A 242 18.96 25.85 17.10
N LEU A 243 19.01 25.44 18.37
CA LEU A 243 18.11 24.42 18.91
C LEU A 243 16.67 24.93 19.03
N GLY A 244 16.47 26.20 19.39
CA GLY A 244 15.15 26.85 19.38
C GLY A 244 14.54 26.93 17.99
N ALA A 245 15.32 27.31 16.97
CA ALA A 245 14.88 27.31 15.58
C ALA A 245 14.49 25.91 15.09
N LEU A 246 15.27 24.88 15.43
CA LEU A 246 14.98 23.48 15.12
C LEU A 246 13.67 22.99 15.78
N PHE A 247 13.39 23.42 17.02
CA PHE A 247 12.13 23.12 17.70
C PHE A 247 10.94 23.80 17.02
N GLN A 248 11.06 25.08 16.65
CA GLN A 248 9.98 25.81 15.99
C GLN A 248 9.74 25.31 14.55
N GLU A 249 10.78 24.90 13.81
CA GLU A 249 10.64 24.15 12.55
C GLU A 249 9.84 22.85 12.76
N SER A 250 10.18 22.08 13.79
CA SER A 250 9.48 20.83 14.14
C SER A 250 7.99 21.07 14.42
N LYS A 251 7.67 22.14 15.15
CA LYS A 251 6.28 22.52 15.48
C LYS A 251 5.50 23.02 14.26
N ASN A 252 6.15 23.74 13.35
CA ASN A 252 5.54 24.13 12.07
C ASN A 252 5.17 22.88 11.24
N LEU A 253 6.09 21.90 11.15
CA LEU A 253 5.84 20.61 10.50
C LEU A 253 4.68 19.83 11.16
N VAL A 254 4.54 19.89 12.49
CA VAL A 254 3.37 19.32 13.22
C VAL A 254 2.06 19.99 12.81
N ARG A 255 2.01 21.32 12.69
CA ARG A 255 0.81 22.04 12.21
C ARG A 255 0.47 21.76 10.75
N GLU A 256 1.48 21.46 9.92
CA GLU A 256 1.30 20.98 8.55
C GLU A 256 0.89 19.49 8.46
N GLY A 257 0.85 18.76 9.58
CA GLY A 257 0.55 17.31 9.61
C GLY A 257 1.71 16.42 9.17
N LYS A 258 2.91 16.97 9.00
CA LYS A 258 4.14 16.27 8.58
C LYS A 258 4.85 15.63 9.77
N TRP A 259 4.15 14.79 10.50
CA TRP A 259 4.63 14.12 11.71
C TRP A 259 5.93 13.33 11.52
N ALA A 260 6.15 12.72 10.35
CA ALA A 260 7.39 12.00 10.04
C ALA A 260 8.61 12.92 9.93
N GLU A 261 8.47 14.06 9.23
CA GLU A 261 9.53 15.08 9.14
C GLU A 261 9.77 15.74 10.50
N ALA A 262 8.69 16.10 11.21
CA ALA A 262 8.74 16.66 12.55
C ALA A 262 9.47 15.72 13.52
N LYS A 263 9.17 14.41 13.51
CA LYS A 263 9.84 13.43 14.37
C LYS A 263 11.34 13.39 14.10
N ALA A 264 11.78 13.38 12.84
CA ALA A 264 13.20 13.38 12.51
C ALA A 264 13.94 14.65 13.01
N ARG A 265 13.27 15.81 12.98
CA ARG A 265 13.80 17.05 13.59
C ARG A 265 13.84 16.99 15.12
N LEU A 266 12.79 16.46 15.75
CA LEU A 266 12.70 16.28 17.21
C LEU A 266 13.71 15.24 17.74
N ASP A 267 13.92 14.13 17.02
CA ASP A 267 14.96 13.13 17.33
C ASP A 267 16.35 13.77 17.29
N THR A 268 16.61 14.62 16.29
CA THR A 268 17.86 15.39 16.16
C THR A 268 18.05 16.38 17.32
N LEU A 269 16.96 17.04 17.74
CA LEU A 269 16.94 17.96 18.87
C LEU A 269 17.17 17.25 20.21
N ALA A 270 16.50 16.12 20.45
CA ALA A 270 16.65 15.29 21.64
C ALA A 270 18.06 14.68 21.73
N ALA A 271 18.66 14.28 20.62
CA ALA A 271 20.05 13.82 20.58
C ALA A 271 21.06 14.93 20.92
N ALA A 272 20.72 16.20 20.68
CA ALA A 272 21.56 17.36 21.00
C ALA A 272 21.32 17.95 22.41
N ARG A 273 20.10 17.80 22.95
CA ARG A 273 19.71 18.11 24.33
C ARG A 273 18.54 17.20 24.75
N PRO A 274 18.78 16.09 25.49
CA PRO A 274 17.72 15.17 25.92
C PRO A 274 16.67 15.81 26.85
N ASP A 275 17.10 16.82 27.59
CA ASP A 275 16.36 17.65 28.55
C ASP A 275 15.68 18.89 27.93
N TYR A 276 15.54 18.96 26.59
CA TYR A 276 14.87 20.10 25.96
C TYR A 276 13.37 20.15 26.31
N PRO A 277 12.86 21.25 26.92
CA PRO A 277 11.46 21.34 27.35
C PRO A 277 10.44 21.05 26.25
N GLY A 278 9.46 20.19 26.56
CA GLY A 278 8.36 19.80 25.67
C GLY A 278 8.70 18.81 24.55
N VAL A 279 9.99 18.55 24.25
CA VAL A 279 10.36 17.71 23.08
C VAL A 279 9.87 16.27 23.21
N GLN A 280 9.86 15.72 24.42
CA GLN A 280 9.36 14.36 24.66
C GLN A 280 7.84 14.26 24.36
N ASP A 281 7.05 15.26 24.73
CA ASP A 281 5.61 15.29 24.48
C ASP A 281 5.28 15.31 22.97
N TYR A 282 6.06 16.04 22.17
CA TYR A 282 5.94 15.99 20.71
C TYR A 282 6.43 14.66 20.12
N LEU A 283 7.45 14.02 20.70
CA LEU A 283 7.91 12.69 20.27
C LEU A 283 6.89 11.59 20.58
N GLU A 284 6.23 11.62 21.74
CA GLU A 284 5.14 10.70 22.09
C GLU A 284 3.91 10.88 21.18
N ARG A 285 3.56 12.14 20.84
CA ARG A 285 2.51 12.44 19.86
C ARG A 285 2.90 11.93 18.47
N ALA A 286 4.12 12.22 18.02
CA ALA A 286 4.60 11.78 16.72
C ALA A 286 4.68 10.25 16.59
N ALA A 287 5.01 9.52 17.66
CA ALA A 287 5.00 8.05 17.66
C ALA A 287 3.61 7.45 17.36
N LYS A 288 2.53 8.16 17.73
CA LYS A 288 1.13 7.77 17.43
C LYS A 288 0.69 8.26 16.05
N GLU A 289 1.14 9.44 15.63
CA GLU A 289 0.64 10.11 14.43
C GLU A 289 1.40 9.77 13.14
N VAL A 290 2.65 9.30 13.21
CA VAL A 290 3.40 8.85 12.02
C VAL A 290 2.72 7.67 11.29
N PRO A 291 2.24 6.61 11.99
CA PRO A 291 1.42 5.58 11.34
C PRO A 291 0.13 6.13 10.71
N ASN A 292 -0.58 7.03 11.40
CA ASN A 292 -1.78 7.67 10.87
C ASN A 292 -1.47 8.52 9.62
N GLN A 293 -0.36 9.26 9.60
CA GLN A 293 0.09 10.02 8.43
C GLN A 293 0.34 9.09 7.23
N ALA A 294 1.03 7.96 7.45
CA ALA A 294 1.31 6.98 6.38
C ALA A 294 0.02 6.43 5.74
N HIS A 295 -0.99 6.08 6.54
CA HIS A 295 -2.29 5.64 6.03
C HIS A 295 -3.09 6.75 5.33
N LEU A 296 -2.95 8.02 5.78
CA LEU A 296 -3.54 9.17 5.09
C LEU A 296 -2.86 9.47 3.74
N GLU A 297 -1.55 9.22 3.63
CA GLU A 297 -0.79 9.33 2.38
C GLU A 297 -1.09 8.19 1.41
N GLU A 298 -1.20 6.96 1.90
CA GLU A 298 -1.66 5.80 1.13
C GLU A 298 -3.07 6.04 0.56
N ALA A 299 -4.01 6.49 1.40
CA ALA A 299 -5.35 6.86 0.98
C ALA A 299 -5.35 7.96 -0.09
N ARG A 300 -4.57 9.03 0.10
CA ARG A 300 -4.42 10.12 -0.88
C ARG A 300 -3.83 9.62 -2.21
N GLY A 301 -2.84 8.72 -2.16
CA GLY A 301 -2.22 8.10 -3.33
C GLY A 301 -3.13 7.12 -4.08
N ALA A 302 -4.06 6.47 -3.39
CA ALA A 302 -5.10 5.64 -3.99
C ALA A 302 -6.21 6.48 -4.63
N LEU A 303 -6.70 7.53 -3.94
CA LEU A 303 -7.69 8.47 -4.49
C LEU A 303 -7.17 9.22 -5.73
N ALA A 304 -5.89 9.57 -5.77
CA ALA A 304 -5.25 10.16 -6.95
C ALA A 304 -5.21 9.22 -8.19
N LYS A 305 -5.41 7.90 -7.97
CA LYS A 305 -5.52 6.87 -9.02
C LYS A 305 -6.97 6.41 -9.23
N SER A 306 -7.95 7.08 -8.61
CA SER A 306 -9.37 6.69 -8.60
C SER A 306 -9.66 5.28 -8.07
N ALA A 307 -8.76 4.72 -7.26
CA ALA A 307 -8.91 3.41 -6.63
C ALA A 307 -9.60 3.57 -5.25
N LEU A 308 -10.91 3.34 -5.22
CA LEU A 308 -11.75 3.59 -4.05
C LEU A 308 -11.52 2.57 -2.93
N GLY A 309 -11.45 1.28 -3.27
CA GLY A 309 -11.30 0.19 -2.30
C GLY A 309 -10.04 0.33 -1.46
N PRO A 310 -8.84 0.44 -2.06
CA PRO A 310 -7.60 0.68 -1.33
C PRO A 310 -7.62 1.97 -0.49
N ALA A 311 -8.23 3.05 -1.00
CA ALA A 311 -8.36 4.30 -0.25
C ALA A 311 -9.24 4.14 1.00
N ALA A 312 -10.35 3.40 0.90
CA ALA A 312 -11.21 3.10 2.04
C ALA A 312 -10.53 2.17 3.06
N MET A 313 -9.77 1.17 2.60
CA MET A 313 -9.01 0.26 3.46
C MET A 313 -7.93 1.00 4.27
N ALA A 314 -7.19 1.93 3.64
CA ALA A 314 -6.22 2.78 4.33
C ALA A 314 -6.90 3.74 5.33
N LEU A 315 -8.01 4.39 4.95
CA LEU A 315 -8.82 5.24 5.84
C LEU A 315 -9.52 4.49 7.00
N ALA A 316 -9.49 3.16 6.99
CA ALA A 316 -9.96 2.30 8.07
C ALA A 316 -8.84 1.87 9.05
N GLN A 317 -7.55 2.04 8.70
CA GLN A 317 -6.43 1.84 9.62
C GLN A 317 -6.14 3.07 10.51
N VAL A 318 -6.55 4.27 10.07
CA VAL A 318 -6.35 5.51 10.82
C VAL A 318 -7.13 5.46 12.15
N THR A 319 -6.44 5.70 13.26
CA THR A 319 -7.02 5.53 14.60
C THR A 319 -8.06 6.63 14.92
N PRO A 320 -9.16 6.32 15.65
CA PRO A 320 -10.22 7.31 15.93
C PRO A 320 -9.79 8.51 16.79
N ASP A 321 -8.66 8.40 17.49
CA ASP A 321 -8.07 9.41 18.38
C ASP A 321 -7.03 10.31 17.69
N THR A 322 -6.83 10.18 16.36
CA THR A 322 -5.91 11.06 15.62
C THR A 322 -6.30 12.54 15.72
N THR A 323 -5.29 13.37 15.92
CA THR A 323 -5.36 14.83 15.79
C THR A 323 -5.49 15.29 14.33
N GLN A 324 -5.25 14.41 13.35
CA GLN A 324 -5.34 14.68 11.90
C GLN A 324 -6.79 14.58 11.37
N TYR A 325 -7.78 14.90 12.22
CA TYR A 325 -9.22 14.79 11.96
C TYR A 325 -9.66 15.42 10.63
N ASP A 326 -9.24 16.64 10.32
CA ASP A 326 -9.67 17.32 9.09
C ASP A 326 -9.08 16.70 7.82
N ALA A 327 -7.91 16.04 7.90
CA ALA A 327 -7.37 15.26 6.79
C ALA A 327 -8.19 13.98 6.55
N VAL A 328 -8.56 13.25 7.62
CA VAL A 328 -9.48 12.10 7.55
C VAL A 328 -10.83 12.53 6.93
N ARG A 329 -11.38 13.66 7.41
CA ARG A 329 -12.66 14.22 6.95
C ARG A 329 -12.61 14.61 5.46
N ALA A 330 -11.55 15.30 5.03
CA ALA A 330 -11.37 15.71 3.64
C ALA A 330 -11.24 14.50 2.69
N LEU A 331 -10.43 13.51 3.05
CA LEU A 331 -10.25 12.31 2.24
C LEU A 331 -11.52 11.45 2.19
N ARG A 332 -12.29 11.35 3.28
CA ARG A 332 -13.61 10.69 3.28
C ARG A 332 -14.64 11.42 2.42
N ALA A 333 -14.63 12.76 2.38
CA ALA A 333 -15.48 13.55 1.48
C ALA A 333 -15.08 13.38 0.00
N GLN A 334 -13.78 13.32 -0.29
CA GLN A 334 -13.24 13.04 -1.63
C GLN A 334 -13.60 11.62 -2.10
N LEU A 335 -13.45 10.62 -1.24
CA LEU A 335 -13.84 9.22 -1.48
C LEU A 335 -15.33 9.12 -1.83
N LEU A 336 -16.21 9.80 -1.09
CA LEU A 336 -17.66 9.84 -1.36
C LEU A 336 -17.98 10.53 -2.70
N THR A 337 -17.30 11.64 -3.02
CA THR A 337 -17.47 12.35 -4.29
C THR A 337 -17.05 11.48 -5.48
N LEU A 338 -15.89 10.82 -5.39
CA LEU A 338 -15.39 9.91 -6.42
C LEU A 338 -16.28 8.66 -6.56
N SER A 339 -16.84 8.13 -5.47
CA SER A 339 -17.81 7.02 -5.50
C SER A 339 -18.97 7.28 -6.46
N GLY A 340 -19.57 8.47 -6.39
CA GLY A 340 -20.64 8.87 -7.32
C GLY A 340 -20.19 9.01 -8.77
N GLN A 341 -18.96 9.51 -9.00
CA GLN A 341 -18.40 9.63 -10.36
C GLN A 341 -18.12 8.25 -10.97
N ARG A 342 -17.58 7.31 -10.18
CA ARG A 342 -17.23 5.95 -10.60
C ARG A 342 -18.46 5.08 -10.90
N VAL A 343 -19.60 5.31 -10.22
CA VAL A 343 -20.90 4.72 -10.61
C VAL A 343 -21.36 5.20 -11.99
N LEU A 344 -21.24 6.50 -12.26
CA LEU A 344 -21.62 7.07 -13.57
C LEU A 344 -20.67 6.60 -14.68
N GLU A 345 -19.40 6.36 -14.37
CA GLU A 345 -18.42 5.72 -15.26
C GLU A 345 -18.79 4.26 -15.55
N ALA A 346 -19.04 3.44 -14.52
CA ALA A 346 -19.45 2.04 -14.67
C ALA A 346 -20.72 1.89 -15.52
N LYS A 347 -21.69 2.79 -15.35
CA LYS A 347 -22.89 2.83 -16.21
C LYS A 347 -22.54 3.10 -17.68
N ARG A 348 -21.69 4.09 -17.96
CA ARG A 348 -21.22 4.39 -19.34
C ARG A 348 -20.47 3.20 -19.95
N LEU A 349 -19.65 2.50 -19.18
CA LEU A 349 -18.94 1.29 -19.62
C LEU A 349 -19.92 0.15 -19.95
N LEU A 350 -20.99 -0.05 -19.17
CA LEU A 350 -22.06 -0.98 -19.52
C LEU A 350 -22.81 -0.58 -20.80
N ASP A 351 -23.18 0.69 -20.93
CA ASP A 351 -23.84 1.23 -22.13
C ASP A 351 -22.95 1.04 -23.37
N ALA A 352 -21.62 1.19 -23.23
CA ALA A 352 -20.60 0.96 -24.25
C ALA A 352 -20.22 -0.52 -24.48
N ARG A 353 -20.76 -1.46 -23.69
CA ARG A 353 -20.43 -2.91 -23.69
C ARG A 353 -19.00 -3.27 -23.25
N GLU A 354 -18.31 -2.38 -22.55
CA GLU A 354 -17.03 -2.64 -21.87
C GLU A 354 -17.24 -3.37 -20.53
N LEU A 355 -17.78 -4.59 -20.61
CA LEU A 355 -18.38 -5.29 -19.47
C LEU A 355 -17.39 -5.58 -18.33
N ASP A 356 -16.18 -6.02 -18.64
CA ASP A 356 -15.17 -6.38 -17.63
C ASP A 356 -14.60 -5.15 -16.94
N ALA A 357 -14.46 -4.04 -17.69
CA ALA A 357 -14.10 -2.74 -17.13
C ALA A 357 -15.20 -2.24 -16.19
N ALA A 358 -16.47 -2.26 -16.61
CA ALA A 358 -17.60 -1.92 -15.76
C ALA A 358 -17.63 -2.74 -14.47
N LYS A 359 -17.43 -4.07 -14.58
CA LYS A 359 -17.40 -5.01 -13.45
C LYS A 359 -16.24 -4.74 -12.48
N ALA A 360 -15.09 -4.27 -12.98
CA ALA A 360 -13.96 -3.88 -12.16
C ALA A 360 -14.22 -2.55 -11.42
N VAL A 361 -14.83 -1.57 -12.09
CA VAL A 361 -15.22 -0.29 -11.48
C VAL A 361 -16.26 -0.48 -10.38
N THR A 362 -17.30 -1.29 -10.60
CA THR A 362 -18.32 -1.57 -9.58
C THR A 362 -17.77 -2.34 -8.40
N ALA A 363 -16.85 -3.30 -8.63
CA ALA A 363 -16.19 -4.03 -7.55
C ALA A 363 -15.35 -3.10 -6.65
N ASP A 364 -14.56 -2.19 -7.23
CA ASP A 364 -13.76 -1.19 -6.50
C ASP A 364 -14.65 -0.25 -5.66
N VAL A 365 -15.77 0.22 -6.23
CA VAL A 365 -16.79 1.00 -5.51
C VAL A 365 -17.37 0.22 -4.33
N LEU A 366 -17.65 -1.08 -4.50
CA LEU A 366 -18.27 -1.92 -3.47
C LEU A 366 -17.32 -2.34 -2.35
N VAL A 367 -16.00 -2.39 -2.58
CA VAL A 367 -15.01 -2.53 -1.50
C VAL A 367 -15.03 -1.30 -0.59
N ALA A 368 -15.16 -0.10 -1.16
CA ALA A 368 -15.23 1.14 -0.40
C ALA A 368 -16.60 1.41 0.25
N PHE A 369 -17.68 1.02 -0.43
CA PHE A 369 -19.06 1.25 0.01
C PHE A 369 -19.92 -0.02 -0.17
N PRO A 370 -19.81 -1.01 0.75
CA PRO A 370 -20.49 -2.30 0.61
C PRO A 370 -22.02 -2.25 0.54
N ASP A 371 -22.66 -1.11 0.81
CA ASP A 371 -24.11 -0.91 0.72
C ASP A 371 -24.57 0.06 -0.37
N GLN A 372 -23.67 0.44 -1.28
CA GLN A 372 -24.02 1.34 -2.37
C GLN A 372 -24.87 0.62 -3.43
N ARG A 373 -26.19 0.90 -3.39
CA ARG A 373 -27.22 0.17 -4.15
C ARG A 373 -27.01 0.21 -5.67
N ASP A 374 -26.58 1.34 -6.21
CA ASP A 374 -26.45 1.53 -7.65
C ASP A 374 -25.25 0.72 -8.19
N ALA A 375 -24.11 0.74 -7.48
CA ALA A 375 -23.00 -0.16 -7.77
C ALA A 375 -23.38 -1.64 -7.67
N LYS A 376 -24.17 -2.08 -6.66
CA LYS A 376 -24.66 -3.48 -6.58
C LYS A 376 -25.44 -3.88 -7.83
N LEU A 377 -26.36 -3.02 -8.30
CA LEU A 377 -27.18 -3.27 -9.48
C LEU A 377 -26.33 -3.32 -10.77
N LEU A 378 -25.41 -2.38 -10.94
CA LEU A 378 -24.51 -2.34 -12.10
C LEU A 378 -23.52 -3.53 -12.09
N ASP A 379 -23.06 -3.96 -10.91
CA ASP A 379 -22.16 -5.12 -10.74
C ASP A 379 -22.84 -6.43 -11.16
N GLU A 380 -24.09 -6.61 -10.74
CA GLU A 380 -24.91 -7.77 -11.12
C GLU A 380 -25.25 -7.76 -12.61
N GLN A 381 -25.60 -6.59 -13.17
CA GLN A 381 -25.83 -6.41 -14.61
C GLN A 381 -24.56 -6.73 -15.43
N ALA A 382 -23.40 -6.23 -15.01
CA ALA A 382 -22.11 -6.56 -15.63
C ALA A 382 -21.83 -8.06 -15.55
N ALA A 383 -21.98 -8.67 -14.37
CA ALA A 383 -21.76 -10.10 -14.18
C ALA A 383 -22.74 -10.97 -15.00
N GLN A 384 -24.00 -10.56 -15.15
CA GLN A 384 -24.98 -11.25 -16.01
C GLN A 384 -24.64 -11.09 -17.49
N ALA A 385 -24.24 -9.89 -17.94
CA ALA A 385 -23.84 -9.66 -19.32
C ALA A 385 -22.56 -10.45 -19.68
N ILE A 386 -21.58 -10.51 -18.77
CA ILE A 386 -20.37 -11.36 -18.90
C ILE A 386 -20.78 -12.83 -19.02
N ARG A 387 -21.63 -13.35 -18.11
CA ARG A 387 -22.15 -14.72 -18.18
C ARG A 387 -22.90 -15.05 -19.48
N LEU A 388 -23.51 -14.07 -20.13
CA LEU A 388 -24.21 -14.24 -21.41
C LEU A 388 -23.27 -14.12 -22.63
N ARG A 389 -22.22 -13.29 -22.55
CA ARG A 389 -21.16 -13.20 -23.56
C ARG A 389 -20.29 -14.47 -23.58
N ASP A 390 -19.91 -14.93 -22.39
CA ASP A 390 -18.98 -16.05 -22.19
C ASP A 390 -19.71 -17.39 -22.00
N ALA A 391 -21.03 -17.39 -22.20
CA ALA A 391 -21.81 -18.62 -22.30
C ALA A 391 -21.28 -19.45 -23.48
N PRO A 392 -21.00 -20.77 -23.30
CA PRO A 392 -20.75 -21.62 -24.44
C PRO A 392 -21.97 -21.57 -25.38
N PRO A 393 -21.77 -21.63 -26.71
CA PRO A 393 -22.90 -21.67 -27.64
C PRO A 393 -23.84 -22.81 -27.24
N PRO A 394 -25.17 -22.61 -27.26
CA PRO A 394 -26.11 -23.59 -26.77
C PRO A 394 -25.83 -24.92 -27.46
N SER A 395 -25.53 -25.95 -26.66
CA SER A 395 -25.15 -27.25 -27.20
C SER A 395 -26.25 -27.71 -28.14
N ALA A 396 -25.89 -27.93 -29.41
CA ALA A 396 -26.84 -28.33 -30.42
C ALA A 396 -27.48 -29.64 -29.97
N GLN A 397 -28.71 -29.56 -29.45
CA GLN A 397 -29.48 -30.70 -29.00
C GLN A 397 -29.62 -31.62 -30.21
N GLY A 398 -28.88 -32.72 -30.20
CA GLY A 398 -28.66 -33.54 -31.38
C GLY A 398 -30.00 -33.89 -32.00
N ALA A 399 -30.19 -33.55 -33.28
CA ALA A 399 -31.43 -33.82 -34.00
C ALA A 399 -31.86 -35.26 -33.74
N ALA A 400 -33.09 -35.45 -33.27
CA ALA A 400 -33.53 -36.65 -32.56
C ALA A 400 -32.98 -37.93 -33.22
N PRO A 401 -32.31 -38.82 -32.43
CA PRO A 401 -31.41 -39.83 -32.97
C PRO A 401 -32.09 -40.63 -34.08
N ARG A 402 -31.39 -40.73 -35.22
CA ARG A 402 -32.00 -41.15 -36.48
C ARG A 402 -32.65 -42.51 -36.27
N PRO A 403 -33.86 -42.79 -36.81
CA PRO A 403 -34.65 -43.97 -36.40
C PRO A 403 -33.94 -45.33 -36.47
N TRP A 404 -32.86 -45.44 -37.24
CA TRP A 404 -32.01 -46.64 -37.37
C TRP A 404 -30.73 -46.67 -36.52
N GLU A 405 -30.31 -45.57 -35.89
CA GLU A 405 -29.07 -45.50 -35.11
C GLU A 405 -28.99 -46.54 -33.97
N PRO A 406 -30.08 -46.82 -33.20
CA PRO A 406 -30.06 -47.90 -32.22
C PRO A 406 -29.80 -49.30 -32.82
N ALA A 407 -30.30 -49.56 -34.04
CA ALA A 407 -30.06 -50.81 -34.75
C ALA A 407 -28.60 -50.93 -35.20
N VAL A 408 -28.03 -49.84 -35.74
CA VAL A 408 -26.63 -49.78 -36.14
C VAL A 408 -25.69 -49.93 -34.94
N ALA A 409 -26.02 -49.33 -33.79
CA ALA A 409 -25.24 -49.48 -32.56
C ALA A 409 -25.18 -50.95 -32.10
N ARG A 410 -26.32 -51.65 -32.02
CA ARG A 410 -26.37 -53.08 -31.67
C ARG A 410 -25.59 -53.96 -32.65
N PHE A 411 -25.64 -53.65 -33.95
CA PHE A 411 -24.86 -54.37 -34.95
C PHE A 411 -23.35 -54.20 -34.74
N ILE A 412 -22.87 -52.97 -34.47
CA ILE A 412 -21.47 -52.70 -34.13
C ILE A 412 -21.04 -53.51 -32.89
N ASP A 413 -21.92 -53.61 -31.90
CA ASP A 413 -21.72 -54.38 -30.67
C ASP A 413 -21.76 -55.92 -30.86
N GLY A 414 -22.12 -56.42 -32.04
CA GLY A 414 -22.23 -57.86 -32.35
C GLY A 414 -23.61 -58.48 -32.09
N ASP A 415 -24.59 -57.70 -31.63
CA ASP A 415 -25.98 -58.13 -31.43
C ASP A 415 -26.76 -58.04 -32.74
N LEU A 416 -26.51 -58.98 -33.66
CA LEU A 416 -27.17 -59.05 -34.96
C LEU A 416 -28.70 -59.19 -34.84
N THR A 417 -29.17 -60.00 -33.88
CA THR A 417 -30.60 -60.29 -33.69
C THR A 417 -31.35 -59.07 -33.15
N GLY A 418 -30.82 -58.40 -32.12
CA GLY A 418 -31.37 -57.16 -31.60
C GLY A 418 -31.26 -56.00 -32.60
N ALA A 419 -30.17 -55.94 -33.39
CA ALA A 419 -30.06 -54.99 -34.49
C ALA A 419 -31.15 -55.18 -35.54
N ALA A 420 -31.39 -56.40 -36.01
CA ALA A 420 -32.46 -56.71 -36.95
C ALA A 420 -33.86 -56.40 -36.37
N ALA A 421 -34.11 -56.69 -35.08
CA ALA A 421 -35.36 -56.35 -34.43
C ALA A 421 -35.60 -54.83 -34.38
N LEU A 422 -34.58 -54.04 -34.02
CA LEU A 422 -34.64 -52.57 -34.02
C LEU A 422 -34.79 -51.98 -35.43
N ALA A 423 -34.09 -52.54 -36.42
CA ALA A 423 -34.23 -52.14 -37.83
C ALA A 423 -35.65 -52.40 -38.33
N ASN A 424 -36.22 -53.58 -38.03
CA ASN A 424 -37.61 -53.92 -38.38
C ASN A 424 -38.61 -52.95 -37.73
N ALA A 425 -38.43 -52.61 -36.45
CA ALA A 425 -39.28 -51.66 -35.73
C ALA A 425 -39.29 -50.23 -36.32
N CYS A 426 -38.25 -49.85 -37.08
CA CYS A 426 -38.18 -48.54 -37.73
C CYS A 426 -38.50 -48.54 -39.25
N VAL A 427 -38.85 -49.69 -39.86
CA VAL A 427 -39.19 -49.80 -41.30
C VAL A 427 -40.27 -48.81 -41.73
N GLY A 428 -41.32 -48.62 -40.93
CA GLY A 428 -42.39 -47.66 -41.20
C GLY A 428 -42.02 -46.18 -40.96
N ARG A 429 -40.83 -45.89 -40.43
CA ARG A 429 -40.36 -44.52 -40.10
C ARG A 429 -39.29 -43.99 -41.05
N ALA A 430 -38.51 -44.86 -41.69
CA ALA A 430 -37.49 -44.44 -42.65
C ALA A 430 -37.15 -45.56 -43.66
N PRO A 431 -36.98 -45.25 -44.96
CA PRO A 431 -36.64 -46.27 -45.97
C PRO A 431 -35.28 -46.94 -45.71
N ARG A 432 -34.32 -46.24 -45.07
CA ARG A 432 -33.03 -46.82 -44.67
C ARG A 432 -33.17 -47.99 -43.67
N CYS A 433 -34.23 -48.03 -42.87
CA CYS A 433 -34.49 -49.17 -41.97
C CYS A 433 -34.80 -50.46 -42.74
N LYS A 434 -35.51 -50.37 -43.87
CA LYS A 434 -35.78 -51.51 -44.76
C LYS A 434 -34.51 -52.00 -45.45
N ALA A 435 -33.64 -51.08 -45.88
CA ALA A 435 -32.33 -51.42 -46.46
C ALA A 435 -31.42 -52.13 -45.43
N LEU A 436 -31.29 -51.56 -44.23
CA LEU A 436 -30.49 -52.13 -43.14
C LEU A 436 -30.97 -53.53 -42.74
N LEU A 437 -32.28 -53.78 -42.66
CA LEU A 437 -32.83 -55.11 -42.38
C LEU A 437 -32.43 -56.14 -43.45
N GLY A 438 -32.43 -55.74 -44.73
CA GLY A 438 -31.94 -56.58 -45.83
C GLY A 438 -30.45 -56.87 -45.74
N GLN A 439 -29.63 -55.83 -45.52
CA GLN A 439 -28.17 -55.94 -45.38
C GLN A 439 -27.77 -56.81 -44.17
N MET A 440 -28.45 -56.65 -43.02
CA MET A 440 -28.24 -57.48 -41.83
C MET A 440 -28.62 -58.94 -42.08
N SER A 441 -29.66 -59.20 -42.88
CA SER A 441 -30.06 -60.56 -43.28
C SER A 441 -29.01 -61.22 -44.20
N GLU A 442 -28.51 -60.50 -45.21
CA GLU A 442 -27.42 -60.98 -46.09
C GLU A 442 -26.14 -61.24 -45.28
N PHE A 443 -25.75 -60.29 -44.42
CA PHE A 443 -24.61 -60.42 -43.51
C PHE A 443 -24.75 -61.65 -42.60
N GLY A 444 -25.92 -61.86 -41.99
CA GLY A 444 -26.21 -63.03 -41.15
C GLY A 444 -26.25 -64.36 -41.92
N GLY A 445 -26.55 -64.33 -43.22
CA GLY A 445 -26.42 -65.48 -44.11
C GLY A 445 -24.96 -65.87 -44.34
N LEU A 446 -24.10 -64.88 -44.63
CA LEU A 446 -22.67 -65.07 -44.86
C LEU A 446 -21.91 -65.40 -43.56
N TYR A 447 -22.18 -64.69 -42.46
CA TYR A 447 -21.46 -64.87 -41.19
C TYR A 447 -21.71 -66.23 -40.54
N ARG A 448 -22.90 -66.83 -40.71
CA ARG A 448 -23.17 -68.21 -40.28
C ARG A 448 -22.41 -69.27 -41.08
N LYS A 449 -21.92 -68.92 -42.27
CA LYS A 449 -21.07 -69.77 -43.13
C LYS A 449 -19.61 -69.29 -43.16
N LEU A 450 -19.19 -68.50 -42.16
CA LEU A 450 -17.84 -67.91 -42.12
C LEU A 450 -16.74 -68.97 -42.27
N GLU A 451 -16.97 -70.20 -41.81
CA GLU A 451 -16.02 -71.31 -41.90
C GLU A 451 -15.87 -71.95 -43.30
N ASP A 452 -16.86 -71.79 -44.18
CA ASP A 452 -16.84 -72.28 -45.57
C ASP A 452 -16.68 -71.13 -46.60
N LEU A 453 -16.59 -69.88 -46.13
CA LEU A 453 -16.66 -68.70 -46.97
C LEU A 453 -15.40 -68.51 -47.82
N ASP A 454 -15.60 -68.36 -49.13
CA ASP A 454 -14.54 -68.07 -50.09
C ASP A 454 -14.09 -66.59 -50.03
N ALA A 455 -13.03 -66.26 -50.75
CA ALA A 455 -12.49 -64.90 -50.81
C ALA A 455 -13.51 -63.85 -51.29
N LYS A 456 -14.46 -64.21 -52.17
CA LYS A 456 -15.50 -63.31 -52.68
C LYS A 456 -16.63 -63.12 -51.67
N GLY A 457 -17.16 -64.19 -51.08
CA GLY A 457 -18.18 -64.12 -50.03
C GLY A 457 -17.68 -63.37 -48.78
N LEU A 458 -16.42 -63.56 -48.43
CA LEU A 458 -15.78 -62.89 -47.29
C LEU A 458 -15.50 -61.40 -47.57
N ALA A 459 -15.17 -61.03 -48.80
CA ALA A 459 -15.13 -59.63 -49.21
C ALA A 459 -16.53 -58.98 -49.18
N ARG A 460 -17.60 -59.68 -49.59
CA ARG A 460 -18.98 -59.19 -49.50
C ARG A 460 -19.44 -59.00 -48.05
N LEU A 461 -19.09 -59.92 -47.16
CA LEU A 461 -19.36 -59.83 -45.71
C LEU A 461 -18.72 -58.57 -45.10
N LEU A 462 -17.45 -58.30 -45.40
CA LEU A 462 -16.75 -57.10 -44.91
C LEU A 462 -17.22 -55.79 -45.57
N ALA A 463 -17.77 -55.85 -46.79
CA ALA A 463 -18.43 -54.71 -47.42
C ALA A 463 -19.78 -54.39 -46.73
N LEU A 464 -20.61 -55.41 -46.49
CA LEU A 464 -21.88 -55.29 -45.78
C LEU A 464 -21.73 -54.70 -44.38
N ASP A 465 -20.68 -55.08 -43.63
CA ASP A 465 -20.38 -54.43 -42.34
C ASP A 465 -20.26 -52.91 -42.51
N ARG A 466 -19.40 -52.46 -43.42
CA ARG A 466 -19.14 -51.03 -43.68
C ARG A 466 -20.37 -50.30 -44.19
N GLU A 467 -21.21 -50.95 -45.00
CA GLU A 467 -22.49 -50.40 -45.45
C GLU A 467 -23.49 -50.20 -44.30
N ILE A 468 -23.57 -51.16 -43.37
CA ILE A 468 -24.50 -51.13 -42.23
C ILE A 468 -24.05 -50.08 -41.19
N THR A 469 -22.75 -49.97 -40.94
CA THR A 469 -22.19 -49.21 -39.81
C THR A 469 -21.80 -47.77 -40.10
N ASP A 470 -21.97 -47.32 -41.35
CA ASP A 470 -21.35 -46.10 -41.90
C ASP A 470 -19.81 -46.14 -41.75
N GLY A 471 -19.20 -47.28 -42.11
CA GLY A 471 -17.74 -47.47 -42.19
C GLY A 471 -17.02 -47.90 -40.90
N ARG A 472 -17.74 -48.12 -39.79
CA ARG A 472 -17.16 -48.47 -38.47
C ARG A 472 -17.12 -50.00 -38.26
N ALA A 473 -15.94 -50.59 -38.09
CA ALA A 473 -15.80 -52.04 -37.95
C ALA A 473 -16.54 -52.61 -36.71
N SER A 474 -17.56 -53.46 -36.93
CA SER A 474 -18.24 -54.18 -35.83
C SER A 474 -17.32 -55.20 -35.14
N LYS A 475 -17.77 -55.75 -34.00
CA LYS A 475 -17.08 -56.89 -33.38
C LYS A 475 -17.08 -58.12 -34.30
N MET A 476 -18.17 -58.38 -35.02
CA MET A 476 -18.28 -59.50 -35.97
C MET A 476 -17.31 -59.36 -37.15
N ALA A 477 -17.19 -58.16 -37.72
CA ALA A 477 -16.27 -57.91 -38.83
C ALA A 477 -14.79 -57.94 -38.44
N ARG A 478 -14.43 -57.75 -37.16
CA ARG A 478 -13.07 -58.02 -36.68
C ARG A 478 -12.76 -59.51 -36.73
N THR A 479 -13.64 -60.36 -36.21
CA THR A 479 -13.51 -61.83 -36.28
C THR A 479 -13.42 -62.33 -37.73
N ALA A 480 -14.29 -61.83 -38.61
CA ALA A 480 -14.24 -62.16 -40.03
C ALA A 480 -12.99 -61.57 -40.74
N GLY A 481 -12.54 -60.39 -40.31
CA GLY A 481 -11.36 -59.69 -40.82
C GLY A 481 -10.07 -60.46 -40.54
N THR A 482 -9.84 -60.92 -39.31
CA THR A 482 -8.67 -61.76 -38.95
C THR A 482 -8.67 -63.07 -39.74
N ARG A 483 -9.83 -63.69 -39.97
CA ARG A 483 -9.94 -64.87 -40.85
C ARG A 483 -9.59 -64.55 -42.31
N ALA A 484 -10.14 -63.47 -42.84
CA ALA A 484 -9.88 -63.01 -44.21
C ALA A 484 -8.40 -62.68 -44.41
N ALA A 485 -7.78 -62.03 -43.43
CA ALA A 485 -6.36 -61.74 -43.39
C ALA A 485 -5.52 -63.03 -43.44
N SER A 486 -5.85 -64.04 -42.65
CA SER A 486 -5.18 -65.36 -42.72
C SER A 486 -5.26 -65.99 -44.12
N ILE A 487 -6.43 -65.96 -44.76
CA ILE A 487 -6.63 -66.50 -46.12
C ILE A 487 -5.81 -65.70 -47.15
N PHE A 488 -5.93 -64.37 -47.16
CA PHE A 488 -5.17 -63.52 -48.08
C PHE A 488 -3.66 -63.60 -47.84
N TYR A 489 -3.22 -63.71 -46.59
CA TYR A 489 -1.80 -63.85 -46.26
C TYR A 489 -1.22 -65.20 -46.69
N LYS A 490 -2.00 -66.29 -46.62
CA LYS A 490 -1.61 -67.58 -47.20
C LYS A 490 -1.38 -67.45 -48.72
N SER A 491 -2.25 -66.73 -49.44
CA SER A 491 -2.05 -66.41 -50.86
C SER A 491 -0.86 -65.49 -51.11
N ALA A 492 -0.61 -64.50 -50.23
CA ALA A 492 0.54 -63.60 -50.32
C ALA A 492 1.88 -64.36 -50.14
N SER A 493 1.94 -65.25 -49.15
CA SER A 493 3.10 -66.10 -48.86
C SER A 493 3.37 -67.10 -49.98
N ALA A 494 2.33 -67.73 -50.54
CA ALA A 494 2.47 -68.59 -51.73
C ALA A 494 2.98 -67.80 -52.95
N ALA A 495 2.40 -66.62 -53.24
CA ALA A 495 2.86 -65.76 -54.32
C ALA A 495 4.31 -65.29 -54.12
N LYS A 496 4.73 -65.00 -52.88
CA LYS A 496 6.12 -64.69 -52.53
C LYS A 496 7.05 -65.88 -52.83
N ALA A 497 6.68 -67.08 -52.38
CA ALA A 497 7.47 -68.29 -52.60
C ALA A 497 7.63 -68.63 -54.09
N SER A 498 6.62 -68.34 -54.92
CA SER A 498 6.68 -68.47 -56.38
C SER A 498 7.30 -67.25 -57.10
N GLY A 499 7.92 -66.31 -56.39
CA GLY A 499 8.57 -65.12 -56.98
C GLY A 499 7.62 -64.11 -57.64
N GLN A 500 6.31 -64.20 -57.41
CA GLN A 500 5.30 -63.33 -58.02
C GLN A 500 5.05 -62.08 -57.16
N TRP A 501 6.08 -61.25 -57.01
CA TRP A 501 6.14 -60.13 -56.06
C TRP A 501 4.99 -59.13 -56.17
N GLY A 502 4.52 -58.84 -57.39
CA GLY A 502 3.32 -58.01 -57.62
C GLY A 502 2.05 -58.59 -56.98
N LYS A 503 1.79 -59.89 -57.16
CA LYS A 503 0.65 -60.58 -56.54
C LYS A 503 0.83 -60.74 -55.04
N ALA A 504 2.05 -60.97 -54.57
CA ALA A 504 2.37 -61.00 -53.13
C ALA A 504 2.02 -59.65 -52.47
N GLY A 505 2.37 -58.53 -53.11
CA GLY A 505 2.00 -57.18 -52.68
C GLY A 505 0.50 -56.93 -52.73
N GLU A 506 -0.19 -57.39 -53.77
CA GLU A 506 -1.65 -57.28 -53.86
C GLU A 506 -2.36 -58.04 -52.73
N TYR A 507 -2.01 -59.31 -52.49
CA TYR A 507 -2.58 -60.10 -51.41
C TYR A 507 -2.20 -59.56 -50.01
N ALA A 508 -0.99 -59.03 -49.82
CA ALA A 508 -0.60 -58.37 -48.58
C ALA A 508 -1.39 -57.06 -48.34
N ARG A 509 -1.69 -56.28 -49.39
CA ARG A 509 -2.60 -55.13 -49.32
C ARG A 509 -4.03 -55.55 -48.95
N ARG A 510 -4.57 -56.61 -49.58
CA ARG A 510 -5.88 -57.20 -49.23
C ARG A 510 -5.93 -57.72 -47.79
N THR A 511 -4.82 -58.27 -47.30
CA THR A 511 -4.67 -58.73 -45.90
C THR A 511 -4.85 -57.56 -44.93
N LEU A 512 -4.13 -56.44 -45.12
CA LEU A 512 -4.22 -55.26 -44.25
C LEU A 512 -5.55 -54.49 -44.40
N GLN A 513 -6.25 -54.63 -45.52
CA GLN A 513 -7.62 -54.12 -45.69
C GLN A 513 -8.68 -54.90 -44.89
N ALA A 514 -8.34 -56.12 -44.45
CA ALA A 514 -9.20 -56.97 -43.63
C ALA A 514 -8.79 -56.97 -42.14
N ASP A 515 -7.48 -56.99 -41.86
CA ASP A 515 -6.90 -56.83 -40.53
C ASP A 515 -5.71 -55.86 -40.60
N PRO A 516 -5.90 -54.57 -40.26
CA PRO A 516 -4.83 -53.57 -40.25
C PRO A 516 -3.67 -53.88 -39.29
N GLY A 517 -3.87 -54.77 -38.30
CA GLY A 517 -2.85 -55.18 -37.34
C GLY A 517 -1.98 -56.35 -37.81
N HIS A 518 -2.23 -56.92 -38.99
CA HIS A 518 -1.61 -58.17 -39.44
C HIS A 518 -0.11 -58.04 -39.77
N ALA A 519 0.74 -58.18 -38.74
CA ALA A 519 2.19 -57.95 -38.77
C ALA A 519 2.91 -58.60 -39.96
N GLY A 520 2.60 -59.87 -40.29
CA GLY A 520 3.25 -60.56 -41.42
C GLY A 520 3.03 -59.87 -42.77
N ALA A 521 1.90 -59.20 -42.97
CA ALA A 521 1.60 -58.48 -44.21
C ALA A 521 2.23 -57.09 -44.23
N SER A 522 2.31 -56.41 -43.08
CA SER A 522 3.07 -55.16 -42.93
C SER A 522 4.56 -55.37 -43.22
N ASN A 523 5.12 -56.46 -42.67
CA ASN A 523 6.51 -56.87 -42.92
C ASN A 523 6.74 -57.19 -44.40
N LEU A 524 5.84 -57.95 -45.05
CA LEU A 524 5.93 -58.28 -46.47
C LEU A 524 5.83 -57.04 -47.37
N LEU A 525 4.98 -56.05 -47.06
CA LEU A 525 4.95 -54.78 -47.81
C LEU A 525 6.21 -53.95 -47.60
N THR A 526 6.86 -54.07 -46.43
CA THR A 526 8.13 -53.39 -46.15
C THR A 526 9.29 -54.02 -46.93
N GLU A 527 9.36 -55.35 -46.94
CA GLU A 527 10.29 -56.13 -47.76
C GLU A 527 10.12 -55.84 -49.27
N LEU A 528 8.88 -55.77 -49.74
CA LEU A 528 8.54 -55.40 -51.12
C LEU A 528 8.99 -53.99 -51.47
N ARG A 529 8.88 -53.01 -50.56
CA ARG A 529 9.40 -51.64 -50.79
C ARG A 529 10.91 -51.62 -50.94
N THR A 530 11.66 -52.32 -50.09
CA THR A 530 13.13 -52.41 -50.21
C THR A 530 13.51 -53.02 -51.55
N ARG A 531 12.99 -54.21 -51.86
CA ARG A 531 13.27 -54.91 -53.13
C ARG A 531 12.85 -54.08 -54.36
N ALA A 532 11.77 -53.31 -54.27
CA ALA A 532 11.33 -52.41 -55.33
C ALA A 532 12.25 -51.19 -55.53
N LYS A 533 12.91 -50.69 -54.47
CA LYS A 533 13.95 -49.65 -54.58
C LYS A 533 15.21 -50.21 -55.25
N ASP A 534 15.64 -51.41 -54.88
CA ASP A 534 16.80 -52.08 -55.50
C ASP A 534 16.55 -52.33 -56.99
N LEU A 535 15.36 -52.83 -57.34
CA LEU A 535 14.93 -53.05 -58.72
C LEU A 535 14.77 -51.73 -59.50
N TYR A 536 14.27 -50.67 -58.87
CA TYR A 536 14.22 -49.33 -59.47
C TYR A 536 15.62 -48.80 -59.79
N LEU A 537 16.59 -48.96 -58.88
CA LEU A 537 17.97 -48.54 -59.12
C LEU A 537 18.62 -49.34 -60.25
N SER A 538 18.39 -50.67 -60.31
CA SER A 538 18.83 -51.52 -61.42
C SER A 538 18.16 -51.19 -62.75
N ALA A 539 16.91 -50.73 -62.76
CA ALA A 539 16.26 -50.23 -63.97
C ALA A 539 16.83 -48.85 -64.38
N TYR A 540 17.11 -47.99 -63.40
CA TYR A 540 17.59 -46.64 -63.60
C TYR A 540 19.02 -46.56 -64.16
N SER A 541 19.90 -47.50 -63.83
CA SER A 541 21.24 -47.60 -64.43
C SER A 541 21.23 -48.14 -65.87
N LEU A 542 20.14 -48.78 -66.30
CA LEU A 542 19.99 -49.36 -67.64
C LEU A 542 19.09 -48.53 -68.56
N LYS A 543 18.40 -47.51 -68.05
CA LYS A 543 17.39 -46.72 -68.77
C LYS A 543 17.90 -46.05 -70.07
N ASP A 544 19.20 -45.70 -70.11
CA ASP A 544 19.83 -44.97 -71.23
C ASP A 544 20.66 -45.91 -72.14
N THR A 545 20.95 -47.13 -71.68
CA THR A 545 21.87 -48.10 -72.33
C THR A 545 21.17 -49.34 -72.86
N SER A 546 20.18 -49.86 -72.11
CA SER A 546 19.31 -50.97 -72.50
C SER A 546 17.84 -50.65 -72.16
N PRO A 547 17.18 -49.70 -72.87
CA PRO A 547 15.81 -49.27 -72.59
C PRO A 547 14.80 -50.43 -72.51
N ASP A 548 14.91 -51.39 -73.42
CA ASP A 548 14.05 -52.57 -73.52
C ASP A 548 14.14 -53.49 -72.29
N GLU A 549 15.26 -53.52 -71.58
CA GLU A 549 15.36 -54.23 -70.31
C GLU A 549 15.02 -53.36 -69.08
N ALA A 550 15.15 -52.04 -69.17
CA ALA A 550 14.81 -51.12 -68.08
C ALA A 550 13.28 -51.02 -67.90
N LEU A 551 12.56 -50.93 -69.01
CA LEU A 551 11.10 -50.83 -69.07
C LEU A 551 10.34 -51.95 -68.32
N PRO A 552 10.61 -53.26 -68.49
CA PRO A 552 9.95 -54.31 -67.72
C PRO A 552 10.29 -54.25 -66.22
N ARG A 553 11.53 -53.89 -65.85
CA ARG A 553 11.92 -53.73 -64.44
C ARG A 553 11.13 -52.60 -63.76
N PHE A 554 10.97 -51.44 -64.42
CA PHE A 554 10.10 -50.36 -63.91
C PHE A 554 8.63 -50.79 -63.78
N ARG A 555 8.11 -51.60 -64.71
CA ARG A 555 6.75 -52.15 -64.64
C ARG A 555 6.56 -53.13 -63.46
N GLU A 556 7.58 -53.91 -63.11
CA GLU A 556 7.55 -54.78 -61.91
C GLU A 556 7.56 -53.95 -60.60
N VAL A 557 8.40 -52.90 -60.52
CA VAL A 557 8.43 -51.95 -59.38
C VAL A 557 7.04 -51.39 -59.08
N MET A 558 6.28 -50.99 -60.12
CA MET A 558 4.91 -50.49 -59.98
C MET A 558 3.92 -51.55 -59.45
N GLN A 559 4.12 -52.84 -59.71
CA GLN A 559 3.24 -53.90 -59.19
C GLN A 559 3.52 -54.20 -57.71
N MET A 560 4.80 -54.16 -57.33
CA MET A 560 5.24 -54.40 -55.95
C MET A 560 4.78 -53.29 -55.00
N THR A 561 4.96 -52.04 -55.42
CA THR A 561 4.62 -50.84 -54.64
C THR A 561 3.12 -50.49 -54.74
N ALA A 562 2.71 -49.40 -54.08
CA ALA A 562 1.33 -48.90 -54.12
C ALA A 562 1.29 -47.52 -54.77
N PRO A 563 0.18 -47.13 -55.44
CA PRO A 563 -0.02 -45.75 -55.92
C PRO A 563 0.20 -44.73 -54.80
N GLY A 564 0.92 -43.64 -55.10
CA GLY A 564 1.35 -42.66 -54.09
C GLY A 564 2.58 -43.04 -53.25
N ASP A 565 3.18 -44.23 -53.43
CA ASP A 565 4.56 -44.49 -52.97
C ASP A 565 5.54 -43.72 -53.87
N GLU A 566 6.54 -43.07 -53.29
CA GLU A 566 7.55 -42.29 -54.03
C GLU A 566 8.23 -43.13 -55.13
N THR A 567 8.47 -44.42 -54.83
CA THR A 567 9.08 -45.39 -55.75
C THR A 567 8.13 -45.74 -56.91
N TYR A 568 6.82 -45.78 -56.66
CA TYR A 568 5.79 -46.07 -57.65
C TYR A 568 5.69 -44.94 -58.68
N GLU A 569 5.51 -43.70 -58.22
CA GLU A 569 5.34 -42.55 -59.13
C GLU A 569 6.63 -42.26 -59.93
N LYS A 570 7.81 -42.48 -59.32
CA LYS A 570 9.09 -42.43 -60.04
C LYS A 570 9.20 -43.51 -61.13
N ALA A 571 8.83 -44.76 -60.83
CA ALA A 571 8.87 -45.84 -61.83
C ALA A 571 7.88 -45.59 -62.98
N LYS A 572 6.65 -45.18 -62.65
CA LYS A 572 5.61 -44.77 -63.60
C LYS A 572 6.10 -43.67 -64.55
N GLY A 573 6.72 -42.62 -64.02
CA GLY A 573 7.31 -41.54 -64.81
C GLY A 573 8.48 -41.95 -65.73
N TRP A 574 9.04 -43.16 -65.57
CA TRP A 574 9.97 -43.76 -66.53
C TRP A 574 9.24 -44.72 -67.51
N VAL A 575 8.25 -45.49 -67.06
CA VAL A 575 7.39 -46.28 -67.97
C VAL A 575 6.70 -45.38 -69.00
N ASP A 576 6.18 -44.23 -68.59
CA ASP A 576 5.51 -43.24 -69.46
C ASP A 576 6.46 -42.53 -70.45
N LYS A 577 7.78 -42.65 -70.26
CA LYS A 577 8.82 -42.12 -71.16
C LYS A 577 9.39 -43.19 -72.08
N LEU A 578 9.62 -44.39 -71.56
CA LEU A 578 10.20 -45.53 -72.27
C LEU A 578 9.13 -46.34 -73.04
N SER A 579 7.85 -45.97 -72.97
CA SER A 579 6.76 -46.52 -73.78
C SER A 579 6.26 -45.53 -74.84
N ARG A 580 7.09 -44.56 -75.25
CA ARG A 580 6.84 -43.57 -76.30
C ARG A 580 7.92 -43.66 -77.37
#